data_AF-A0A7X2NJ29-F1
#
_entry.id   AF-A0A7X2NJ29-F1
#
_cell.length_a   1.000
_cell.length_b   1.000
_cell.length_c   1.000
_cell.angle_alpha   90.00
_cell.angle_beta   90.00
_cell.angle_gamma   90.00
#
_symmetry.space_group_name_H-M   'P 1'
#
loop_
_entity.id
_entity.type
_entity.pdbx_description
1 polymer ?
#
loop_
_entity_poly.entity_id
_entity_poly.type
_entity_poly.pdbx_seq_one_letter_code
_entity_poly.pdbx_strand_id
1 'polypeptide(L)'
;MNKAKRFRELLNADRHFFLMEAHDGLSAQIVEETGFPAIWASGLSITASLGVRDNNEISYTQLLDVLEYMNDACSLPILVDGDTGYGNFNNACRLLQKLEKMGIAAVCIEDKKFPKTNSFLETKLDALAEPLEFAGKLRAMKATQTTPDFSVVARLESLIVGAGVEDAVKRAKLYLEAGADAILVHSKRPNSKDIDDFLTAFPVDVPIFIVPTKYYTVPVSHFIKDKRIRGIIWANHNVRACVTAMQEISKKIYKDGSIANVEGSIASVSELFRLQKNEEYLEMEKKYLPMYPNLSAVILAAGGPGSLDFHKPKALLTINGKQILDHQLNVLRSVGVSNISIVRGYKKEEIQAEDLALIDNDKWNTTNAAYSLSLAASTKEQPYLVLYGDVFFKRYLLRSILDYAEERSSADVILVCVKEDYIDAGYSLKLNKKLDVFGDDSELSVVEVCTGRETGKDECVVYFSGLLLIHNYSAVKELLSGEDAERLHTSDFMRRALDTGLTLAVIMSSREAIVDINSLNDLMKAGEIL
;
A
#
# COMPACT_ATOMS: atom_id res chain seq x y z
N MET A 1 -11.16 -5.01 -22.07
CA MET A 1 -12.19 -4.34 -22.90
C MET A 1 -11.80 -2.88 -23.05
N ASN A 2 -11.84 -2.29 -24.25
CA ASN A 2 -11.44 -0.89 -24.49
C ASN A 2 -12.37 0.07 -23.72
N LYS A 3 -11.82 0.90 -22.83
CA LYS A 3 -12.56 1.88 -22.02
C LYS A 3 -13.31 2.91 -22.89
N ALA A 4 -12.69 3.39 -23.98
CA ALA A 4 -13.33 4.32 -24.91
C ALA A 4 -14.61 3.73 -25.54
N LYS A 5 -14.54 2.46 -25.95
CA LYS A 5 -15.70 1.73 -26.50
C LYS A 5 -16.83 1.59 -25.46
N ARG A 6 -16.50 1.26 -24.20
CA ARG A 6 -17.49 1.21 -23.11
C ARG A 6 -18.19 2.56 -22.91
N PHE A 7 -17.44 3.66 -22.99
CA PHE A 7 -18.02 4.99 -22.88
C PHE A 7 -18.93 5.33 -24.06
N ARG A 8 -18.56 4.95 -25.29
CA ARG A 8 -19.44 5.04 -26.47
C ARG A 8 -20.75 4.27 -26.29
N GLU A 9 -20.68 3.05 -25.77
CA GLU A 9 -21.85 2.24 -25.47
C GLU A 9 -22.76 2.93 -24.44
N LEU A 10 -22.17 3.55 -23.41
CA LEU A 10 -22.93 4.36 -22.44
C LEU A 10 -23.59 5.59 -23.09
N LEU A 11 -22.89 6.30 -24.00
CA LEU A 11 -23.43 7.45 -24.73
C LEU A 11 -24.60 7.09 -25.64
N ASN A 12 -24.49 5.95 -26.33
CA ASN A 12 -25.44 5.51 -27.33
C ASN A 12 -26.60 4.67 -26.76
N ALA A 13 -26.54 4.27 -25.49
CA ALA A 13 -27.62 3.53 -24.83
C ALA A 13 -28.86 4.42 -24.67
N ASP A 14 -30.07 3.85 -24.68
CA ASP A 14 -31.34 4.59 -24.48
C ASP A 14 -31.63 4.99 -23.02
N ARG A 15 -30.62 4.99 -22.15
CA ARG A 15 -30.74 5.34 -20.72
C ARG A 15 -29.68 6.33 -20.27
N HIS A 16 -29.99 7.12 -19.24
CA HIS A 16 -29.00 7.98 -18.59
C HIS A 16 -28.01 7.14 -17.78
N PHE A 17 -26.86 7.71 -17.47
CA PHE A 17 -25.88 7.17 -16.54
C PHE A 17 -25.28 8.26 -15.66
N PHE A 18 -24.72 7.85 -14.53
CA PHE A 18 -24.06 8.75 -13.59
C PHE A 18 -22.55 8.68 -13.74
N LEU A 19 -21.90 9.82 -13.59
CA LEU A 19 -20.46 9.94 -13.46
C LEU A 19 -20.16 10.46 -12.07
N MET A 20 -19.33 9.74 -11.33
CA MET A 20 -18.86 10.20 -10.02
C MET A 20 -17.46 10.79 -10.16
N GLU A 21 -17.23 11.89 -9.45
CA GLU A 21 -15.93 12.53 -9.43
C GLU A 21 -14.87 11.69 -8.71
N ALA A 22 -13.69 11.63 -9.31
CA ALA A 22 -12.45 11.18 -8.68
C ALA A 22 -11.30 12.13 -9.03
N HIS A 23 -10.25 12.14 -8.22
CA HIS A 23 -9.11 13.06 -8.32
C HIS A 23 -7.74 12.41 -8.06
N ASP A 24 -7.72 11.10 -7.81
CA ASP A 24 -6.53 10.26 -7.68
C ASP A 24 -6.90 8.78 -7.88
N GLY A 25 -5.91 7.87 -7.84
CA GLY A 25 -6.13 6.43 -8.01
C GLY A 25 -7.06 5.83 -6.95
N LEU A 26 -6.91 6.26 -5.68
CA LEU A 26 -7.71 5.75 -4.56
C LEU A 26 -9.20 6.08 -4.73
N SER A 27 -9.52 7.35 -5.00
CA SER A 27 -10.89 7.80 -5.25
C SER A 27 -11.49 7.16 -6.50
N ALA A 28 -10.68 6.89 -7.54
CA ALA A 28 -11.13 6.16 -8.72
C ALA A 28 -11.54 4.70 -8.39
N GLN A 29 -10.76 4.00 -7.56
CA GLN A 29 -11.10 2.64 -7.08
C GLN A 29 -12.39 2.65 -6.26
N ILE A 30 -12.52 3.59 -5.33
CA ILE A 30 -13.73 3.72 -4.50
C ILE A 30 -14.97 3.95 -5.38
N VAL A 31 -14.86 4.79 -6.41
CA VAL A 31 -15.95 5.03 -7.38
C VAL A 31 -16.32 3.74 -8.13
N GLU A 32 -15.34 2.95 -8.53
CA GLU A 32 -15.57 1.65 -9.18
C GLU A 32 -16.28 0.64 -8.27
N GLU A 33 -15.78 0.46 -7.04
CA GLU A 33 -16.38 -0.46 -6.07
C GLU A 33 -17.80 -0.04 -5.65
N THR A 34 -18.10 1.25 -5.71
CA THR A 34 -19.45 1.79 -5.45
C THR A 34 -20.45 1.40 -6.56
N GLY A 35 -19.97 1.03 -7.76
CA GLY A 35 -20.81 0.61 -8.88
C GLY A 35 -21.18 1.71 -9.87
N PHE A 36 -20.46 2.84 -9.87
CA PHE A 36 -20.63 3.84 -10.94
C PHE A 36 -20.16 3.28 -12.29
N PRO A 37 -20.84 3.61 -13.40
CA PRO A 37 -20.46 3.11 -14.73
C PRO A 37 -19.31 3.90 -15.38
N ALA A 38 -19.01 5.10 -14.88
CA ALA A 38 -17.97 5.98 -15.41
C ALA A 38 -17.50 7.00 -14.36
N ILE A 39 -16.28 7.53 -14.58
CA ILE A 39 -15.66 8.53 -13.72
C ILE A 39 -15.66 9.89 -14.42
N TRP A 40 -15.87 10.95 -13.64
CA TRP A 40 -15.52 12.32 -14.01
C TRP A 40 -14.19 12.69 -13.36
N ALA A 41 -13.12 12.82 -14.15
CA ALA A 41 -11.86 13.36 -13.64
C ALA A 41 -11.97 14.89 -13.59
N SER A 42 -12.34 15.39 -12.42
CA SER A 42 -12.69 16.79 -12.19
C SER A 42 -11.45 17.68 -12.12
N GLY A 43 -11.36 18.69 -12.99
CA GLY A 43 -10.28 19.68 -12.94
C GLY A 43 -10.21 20.37 -11.58
N LEU A 44 -11.36 20.79 -11.04
CA LEU A 44 -11.46 21.39 -9.70
C LEU A 44 -10.94 20.47 -8.60
N SER A 45 -11.33 19.18 -8.61
CA SER A 45 -10.93 18.26 -7.54
C SER A 45 -9.44 17.92 -7.62
N ILE A 46 -8.90 17.73 -8.83
CA ILE A 46 -7.48 17.45 -9.06
C ILE A 46 -6.62 18.65 -8.65
N THR A 47 -6.99 19.88 -9.02
CA THR A 47 -6.22 21.05 -8.58
C THR A 47 -6.29 21.24 -7.06
N ALA A 48 -7.46 20.97 -6.46
CA ALA A 48 -7.64 21.11 -5.02
C ALA A 48 -6.83 20.07 -4.23
N SER A 49 -6.75 18.81 -4.69
CA SER A 49 -5.91 17.79 -4.06
C SER A 49 -4.41 18.11 -4.18
N LEU A 50 -4.02 18.82 -5.24
CA LEU A 50 -2.66 19.33 -5.44
C LEU A 50 -2.38 20.66 -4.72
N GLY A 51 -3.36 21.23 -4.01
CA GLY A 51 -3.19 22.47 -3.24
C GLY A 51 -3.10 23.76 -4.07
N VAL A 52 -3.58 23.73 -5.32
CA VAL A 52 -3.50 24.84 -6.29
C VAL A 52 -4.89 25.22 -6.83
N ARG A 53 -4.99 26.32 -7.57
CA ARG A 53 -6.29 26.83 -8.06
C ARG A 53 -6.69 26.22 -9.40
N ASP A 54 -8.00 26.11 -9.63
CA ASP A 54 -8.60 25.67 -10.91
C ASP A 54 -8.63 26.82 -11.93
N ASN A 55 -7.44 27.23 -12.39
CA ASN A 55 -7.24 28.31 -13.36
C ASN A 55 -6.03 28.04 -14.28
N ASN A 56 -5.81 26.76 -14.62
CA ASN A 56 -4.62 26.29 -15.33
C ASN A 56 -3.28 26.58 -14.61
N GLU A 57 -3.26 26.64 -13.28
CA GLU A 57 -2.01 26.61 -12.50
C GLU A 57 -1.27 25.26 -12.69
N ILE A 58 -2.00 24.15 -12.81
CA ILE A 58 -1.41 22.88 -13.26
C ILE A 58 -1.30 22.85 -14.78
N SER A 59 -0.15 22.35 -15.25
CA SER A 59 0.07 22.04 -16.65
C SER A 59 -0.72 20.80 -17.10
N TYR A 60 -0.96 20.64 -18.40
CA TYR A 60 -1.59 19.43 -18.91
C TYR A 60 -0.76 18.17 -18.64
N THR A 61 0.56 18.28 -18.49
CA THR A 61 1.41 17.12 -18.14
C THR A 61 1.17 16.65 -16.71
N GLN A 62 1.00 17.58 -15.76
CA GLN A 62 0.63 17.21 -14.38
C GLN A 62 -0.79 16.61 -14.31
N LEU A 63 -1.72 17.09 -15.14
CA LEU A 63 -3.02 16.43 -15.31
C LEU A 63 -2.84 15.00 -15.82
N LEU A 64 -2.00 14.79 -16.84
CA LEU A 64 -1.74 13.45 -17.39
C LEU A 64 -1.14 12.51 -16.35
N ASP A 65 -0.22 12.98 -15.50
CA ASP A 65 0.36 12.16 -14.43
C ASP A 65 -0.72 11.64 -13.48
N VAL A 66 -1.65 12.49 -13.04
CA VAL A 66 -2.77 12.08 -12.18
C VAL A 66 -3.69 11.10 -12.89
N LEU A 67 -4.00 11.35 -14.17
CA LEU A 67 -4.87 10.50 -14.97
C LEU A 67 -4.28 9.11 -15.23
N GLU A 68 -2.96 8.99 -15.34
CA GLU A 68 -2.27 7.70 -15.49
C GLU A 68 -2.56 6.81 -14.28
N TYR A 69 -2.32 7.30 -13.07
CA TYR A 69 -2.66 6.57 -11.84
C TYR A 69 -4.15 6.25 -11.72
N MET A 70 -5.05 7.18 -12.06
CA MET A 70 -6.50 6.93 -12.05
C MET A 70 -6.90 5.82 -13.03
N ASN A 71 -6.31 5.85 -14.22
CA ASN A 71 -6.62 4.91 -15.29
C ASN A 71 -6.09 3.51 -14.98
N ASP A 72 -4.92 3.39 -14.35
CA ASP A 72 -4.35 2.10 -13.97
C ASP A 72 -5.06 1.48 -12.76
N ALA A 73 -5.54 2.31 -11.83
CA ALA A 73 -6.16 1.84 -10.60
C ALA A 73 -7.56 1.24 -10.79
N CYS A 74 -8.30 1.60 -11.85
CA CYS A 74 -9.68 1.15 -12.08
C CYS A 74 -9.95 0.72 -13.53
N SER A 75 -11.01 -0.07 -13.77
CA SER A 75 -11.40 -0.52 -15.12
C SER A 75 -12.43 0.41 -15.81
N LEU A 76 -12.98 1.39 -15.08
CA LEU A 76 -14.02 2.28 -15.57
C LEU A 76 -13.53 3.23 -16.68
N PRO A 77 -14.40 3.61 -17.62
CA PRO A 77 -14.12 4.72 -18.52
C PRO A 77 -14.08 6.06 -17.77
N ILE A 78 -13.09 6.88 -18.10
CA ILE A 78 -12.88 8.21 -17.51
C ILE A 78 -13.23 9.29 -18.55
N LEU A 79 -14.13 10.21 -18.18
CA LEU A 79 -14.36 11.48 -18.85
C LEU A 79 -13.57 12.57 -18.12
N VAL A 80 -12.63 13.19 -18.82
CA VAL A 80 -11.71 14.19 -18.26
C VAL A 80 -12.23 15.60 -18.44
N ASP A 81 -12.12 16.45 -17.42
CA ASP A 81 -12.18 17.91 -17.57
C ASP A 81 -10.89 18.39 -18.27
N GLY A 82 -10.97 18.61 -19.58
CA GLY A 82 -9.86 19.07 -20.42
C GLY A 82 -9.73 20.58 -20.47
N ASP A 83 -10.43 21.32 -19.58
CA ASP A 83 -10.49 22.78 -19.57
C ASP A 83 -10.78 23.34 -20.96
N THR A 84 -10.00 24.30 -21.44
CA THR A 84 -10.14 24.87 -22.79
C THR A 84 -9.31 24.11 -23.85
N GLY A 85 -8.75 22.94 -23.51
CA GLY A 85 -7.78 22.21 -24.33
C GLY A 85 -6.34 22.73 -24.22
N TYR A 86 -6.01 23.42 -23.12
CA TYR A 86 -4.66 23.90 -22.76
C TYR A 86 -3.95 24.75 -23.82
N GLY A 87 -4.72 25.54 -24.57
CA GLY A 87 -4.20 26.46 -25.59
C GLY A 87 -5.07 26.52 -26.83
N ASN A 88 -4.44 26.54 -28.00
CA ASN A 88 -5.13 26.58 -29.29
C ASN A 88 -5.46 25.16 -29.81
N PHE A 89 -5.91 25.04 -31.07
CA PHE A 89 -6.23 23.75 -31.67
C PHE A 89 -5.06 22.75 -31.63
N ASN A 90 -3.82 23.21 -31.80
CA ASN A 90 -2.63 22.35 -31.84
C ASN A 90 -2.34 21.75 -30.46
N ASN A 91 -2.51 22.52 -29.39
CA ASN A 91 -2.41 22.03 -28.01
C ASN A 91 -3.49 20.98 -27.72
N ALA A 92 -4.74 21.27 -28.11
CA ALA A 92 -5.87 20.38 -27.88
C ALA A 92 -5.72 19.04 -28.65
N CYS A 93 -5.18 19.07 -29.87
CA CYS A 93 -4.84 17.87 -30.64
C CYS A 93 -3.80 17.02 -29.91
N ARG A 94 -2.74 17.64 -29.38
CA ARG A 94 -1.70 16.94 -28.61
C ARG A 94 -2.28 16.33 -27.32
N LEU A 95 -3.13 17.07 -26.61
CA LEU A 95 -3.83 16.55 -25.42
C LEU A 95 -4.64 15.31 -25.77
N LEU A 96 -5.47 15.38 -26.80
CA LEU A 96 -6.30 14.25 -27.24
C LEU A 96 -5.45 13.02 -27.53
N GLN A 97 -4.37 13.16 -28.31
CA GLN A 97 -3.49 12.03 -28.64
C GLN A 97 -2.88 11.39 -27.39
N LYS A 98 -2.53 12.20 -26.39
CA LYS A 98 -1.99 11.70 -25.12
C LYS A 98 -3.04 10.96 -24.29
N LEU A 99 -4.25 11.52 -24.18
CA LEU A 99 -5.37 10.89 -23.48
C LEU A 99 -5.75 9.55 -24.14
N GLU A 100 -5.91 9.55 -25.47
CA GLU A 100 -6.25 8.34 -26.22
C GLU A 100 -5.17 7.26 -26.06
N LYS A 101 -3.88 7.61 -26.17
CA LYS A 101 -2.77 6.66 -25.99
C LYS A 101 -2.73 6.06 -24.59
N MET A 102 -3.11 6.81 -23.57
CA MET A 102 -3.18 6.35 -22.18
C MET A 102 -4.39 5.44 -21.91
N GLY A 103 -5.35 5.37 -22.83
CA GLY A 103 -6.58 4.59 -22.65
C GLY A 103 -7.70 5.34 -21.94
N ILE A 104 -7.59 6.66 -21.80
CA ILE A 104 -8.69 7.52 -21.35
C ILE A 104 -9.83 7.47 -22.39
N ALA A 105 -11.07 7.46 -21.90
CA ALA A 105 -12.23 7.21 -22.75
C ALA A 105 -12.77 8.46 -23.45
N ALA A 106 -12.69 9.61 -22.78
CA ALA A 106 -13.27 10.84 -23.27
C ALA A 106 -12.64 12.09 -22.65
N VAL A 107 -12.77 13.21 -23.36
CA VAL A 107 -12.42 14.55 -22.87
C VAL A 107 -13.58 15.51 -23.05
N CYS A 108 -13.82 16.34 -22.04
CA CYS A 108 -14.74 17.46 -22.09
C CYS A 108 -13.91 18.75 -22.18
N ILE A 109 -14.12 19.57 -23.22
CA ILE A 109 -13.47 20.89 -23.31
C ILE A 109 -14.52 22.00 -23.38
N GLU A 110 -14.21 23.15 -22.78
CA GLU A 110 -15.11 24.30 -22.63
C GLU A 110 -14.74 25.48 -23.53
N ASP A 111 -15.74 26.24 -23.95
CA ASP A 111 -15.63 27.31 -24.94
C ASP A 111 -15.23 28.68 -24.36
N LYS A 112 -14.46 28.69 -23.27
CA LYS A 112 -13.80 29.89 -22.72
C LYS A 112 -12.43 30.12 -23.35
N LYS A 113 -11.89 31.33 -23.20
CA LYS A 113 -10.49 31.64 -23.53
C LYS A 113 -9.54 31.02 -22.50
N PHE A 114 -8.32 30.71 -22.94
CA PHE A 114 -7.23 30.27 -22.08
C PHE A 114 -6.47 31.48 -21.48
N PRO A 115 -6.03 31.44 -20.21
CA PRO A 115 -6.23 30.36 -19.23
C PRO A 115 -7.69 30.29 -18.74
N LYS A 116 -8.10 29.08 -18.31
CA LYS A 116 -9.41 28.83 -17.71
C LYS A 116 -9.61 29.73 -16.49
N THR A 117 -10.84 30.20 -16.35
CA THR A 117 -11.35 30.72 -15.08
C THR A 117 -12.48 29.81 -14.60
N ASN A 118 -12.42 29.39 -13.34
CA ASN A 118 -13.44 28.50 -12.76
C ASN A 118 -14.83 29.15 -12.79
N SER A 119 -15.86 28.39 -13.20
CA SER A 119 -17.23 28.85 -13.41
C SER A 119 -17.95 29.39 -12.16
N PHE A 120 -17.39 29.20 -10.96
CA PHE A 120 -17.91 29.77 -9.71
C PHE A 120 -17.31 31.13 -9.34
N LEU A 121 -16.26 31.58 -10.02
CA LEU A 121 -15.65 32.89 -9.79
C LEU A 121 -16.37 33.95 -10.63
N GLU A 122 -16.69 35.09 -10.04
CA GLU A 122 -17.13 36.28 -10.80
C GLU A 122 -15.90 37.09 -11.19
N THR A 123 -15.35 36.87 -12.38
CA THR A 123 -14.20 37.65 -12.85
C THR A 123 -14.56 38.50 -14.07
N LYS A 124 -13.89 39.64 -14.22
CA LYS A 124 -13.99 40.47 -15.43
C LYS A 124 -13.37 39.81 -16.67
N LEU A 125 -12.76 38.62 -16.52
CA LEU A 125 -12.01 37.90 -17.55
C LEU A 125 -12.78 36.70 -18.13
N ASP A 126 -14.05 36.49 -17.74
CA ASP A 126 -14.92 35.42 -18.24
C ASP A 126 -15.38 35.66 -19.69
N ALA A 127 -14.42 35.67 -20.62
CA ALA A 127 -14.68 35.81 -22.03
C ALA A 127 -14.80 34.42 -22.69
N LEU A 128 -15.92 34.21 -23.38
CA LEU A 128 -16.06 33.10 -24.30
C LEU A 128 -15.05 33.25 -25.45
N ALA A 129 -14.57 32.11 -25.95
CA ALA A 129 -13.86 32.07 -27.22
C ALA A 129 -14.81 32.42 -28.37
N GLU A 130 -14.23 32.87 -29.48
CA GLU A 130 -14.99 33.05 -30.71
C GLU A 130 -15.58 31.69 -31.13
N PRO A 131 -16.89 31.58 -31.43
CA PRO A 131 -17.53 30.30 -31.70
C PRO A 131 -16.84 29.49 -32.80
N LEU A 132 -16.39 30.16 -33.88
CA LEU A 132 -15.70 29.52 -34.99
C LEU A 132 -14.28 29.04 -34.64
N GLU A 133 -13.60 29.72 -33.72
CA GLU A 133 -12.29 29.29 -33.21
C GLU A 133 -12.44 27.97 -32.43
N PHE A 134 -13.42 27.91 -31.53
CA PHE A 134 -13.68 26.70 -30.75
C PHE A 134 -14.17 25.54 -31.63
N ALA A 135 -15.03 25.82 -32.61
CA ALA A 135 -15.43 24.84 -33.62
C ALA A 135 -14.24 24.34 -34.46
N GLY A 136 -13.29 25.22 -34.80
CA GLY A 136 -12.03 24.84 -35.46
C GLY A 136 -11.18 23.89 -34.60
N LYS A 137 -11.09 24.17 -33.30
CA LYS A 137 -10.41 23.32 -32.31
C LYS A 137 -11.05 21.93 -32.23
N LEU A 138 -12.38 21.84 -32.13
CA LEU A 138 -13.12 20.57 -32.14
C LEU A 138 -12.86 19.76 -33.42
N ARG A 139 -12.97 20.39 -34.60
CA ARG A 139 -12.68 19.74 -35.89
C ARG A 139 -11.26 19.18 -35.93
N ALA A 140 -10.28 19.94 -35.48
CA ALA A 140 -8.89 19.51 -35.44
C ALA A 140 -8.68 18.32 -34.49
N MET A 141 -9.29 18.35 -33.31
CA MET A 141 -9.27 17.24 -32.35
C MET A 141 -9.86 15.97 -32.96
N LYS A 142 -11.05 16.06 -33.56
CA LYS A 142 -11.73 14.92 -34.20
C LYS A 142 -10.94 14.37 -35.39
N ALA A 143 -10.32 15.23 -36.20
CA ALA A 143 -9.45 14.80 -37.30
C ALA A 143 -8.14 14.13 -36.84
N THR A 144 -7.72 14.35 -35.60
CA THR A 144 -6.47 13.81 -35.02
C THR A 144 -6.67 12.45 -34.35
N GLN A 145 -7.91 12.04 -34.08
CA GLN A 145 -8.21 10.77 -33.40
C GLN A 145 -7.67 9.58 -34.18
N THR A 146 -7.11 8.61 -33.46
CA THR A 146 -6.63 7.36 -34.05
C THR A 146 -7.72 6.28 -34.05
N THR A 147 -8.70 6.40 -33.17
CA THR A 147 -9.86 5.51 -33.07
C THR A 147 -11.18 6.30 -33.13
N PRO A 148 -12.26 5.70 -33.65
CA PRO A 148 -13.59 6.31 -33.59
C PRO A 148 -14.23 6.24 -32.19
N ASP A 149 -13.62 5.49 -31.25
CA ASP A 149 -14.20 5.21 -29.94
C ASP A 149 -13.98 6.36 -28.94
N PHE A 150 -12.89 7.12 -29.07
CA PHE A 150 -12.60 8.23 -28.15
C PHE A 150 -13.63 9.35 -28.32
N SER A 151 -14.12 9.90 -27.20
CA SER A 151 -15.22 10.87 -27.21
C SER A 151 -14.77 12.28 -26.86
N VAL A 152 -15.26 13.28 -27.61
CA VAL A 152 -15.03 14.71 -27.34
C VAL A 152 -16.37 15.37 -27.01
N VAL A 153 -16.51 15.84 -25.77
CA VAL A 153 -17.69 16.56 -25.27
C VAL A 153 -17.42 18.06 -25.31
N ALA A 154 -18.33 18.83 -25.91
CA ALA A 154 -18.23 20.29 -25.92
C ALA A 154 -19.05 20.88 -24.77
N ARG A 155 -18.38 21.56 -23.85
CA ARG A 155 -19.00 22.24 -22.72
C ARG A 155 -19.32 23.69 -23.06
N LEU A 156 -20.58 24.07 -22.86
CA LEU A 156 -21.10 25.40 -23.10
C LEU A 156 -21.05 26.23 -21.82
N GLU A 157 -20.37 27.38 -21.89
CA GLU A 157 -20.30 28.33 -20.77
C GLU A 157 -21.17 29.59 -21.00
N SER A 158 -21.96 29.65 -22.09
CA SER A 158 -22.88 30.78 -22.40
C SER A 158 -23.79 31.18 -21.24
N LEU A 159 -24.37 30.19 -20.54
CA LEU A 159 -25.28 30.44 -19.42
C LEU A 159 -24.51 30.84 -18.14
N ILE A 160 -23.25 30.42 -18.01
CA ILE A 160 -22.37 30.80 -16.90
C ILE A 160 -21.99 32.28 -16.98
N VAL A 161 -21.65 32.75 -18.18
CA VAL A 161 -21.24 34.14 -18.43
C VAL A 161 -22.43 35.10 -18.67
N GLY A 162 -23.65 34.57 -18.77
CA GLY A 162 -24.87 35.36 -18.94
C GLY A 162 -25.21 35.76 -20.38
N ALA A 163 -24.63 35.10 -21.39
CA ALA A 163 -24.96 35.31 -22.81
C ALA A 163 -26.36 34.80 -23.20
N GLY A 164 -26.94 33.91 -22.39
CA GLY A 164 -28.32 33.43 -22.53
C GLY A 164 -28.49 32.16 -23.37
N VAL A 165 -29.73 31.66 -23.40
CA VAL A 165 -30.08 30.36 -24.02
C VAL A 165 -29.92 30.39 -25.54
N GLU A 166 -30.24 31.50 -26.19
CA GLU A 166 -30.11 31.61 -27.65
C GLU A 166 -28.66 31.45 -28.11
N ASP A 167 -27.70 32.08 -27.41
CA ASP A 167 -26.27 31.92 -27.67
C ASP A 167 -25.82 30.47 -27.41
N ALA A 168 -26.24 29.88 -26.30
CA ALA A 168 -25.94 28.48 -25.97
C ALA A 168 -26.41 27.51 -27.07
N VAL A 169 -27.64 27.70 -27.59
CA VAL A 169 -28.21 26.90 -28.68
C VAL A 169 -27.41 27.07 -29.97
N LYS A 170 -27.03 28.30 -30.34
CA LYS A 170 -26.23 28.58 -31.54
C LYS A 170 -24.87 27.87 -31.47
N ARG A 171 -24.19 27.98 -30.33
CA ARG A 171 -22.91 27.33 -30.07
C ARG A 171 -23.03 25.81 -30.06
N ALA A 172 -24.04 25.25 -29.40
CA ALA A 172 -24.29 23.81 -29.38
C ALA A 172 -24.41 23.22 -30.79
N LYS A 173 -25.21 23.84 -31.67
CA LYS A 173 -25.36 23.40 -33.07
C LYS A 173 -24.03 23.44 -33.82
N LEU A 174 -23.31 24.57 -33.71
CA LEU A 174 -22.01 24.74 -34.35
C LEU A 174 -20.98 23.71 -33.87
N TYR A 175 -20.98 23.38 -32.57
CA TYR A 175 -20.02 22.44 -32.00
C TYR A 175 -20.32 20.99 -32.36
N LEU A 176 -21.60 20.63 -32.50
CA LEU A 176 -22.00 19.35 -33.08
C LEU A 176 -21.61 19.24 -34.56
N GLU A 177 -21.84 20.30 -35.36
CA GLU A 177 -21.39 20.35 -36.76
C GLU A 177 -19.86 20.23 -36.89
N ALA A 178 -19.13 20.72 -35.89
CA ALA A 178 -17.69 20.58 -35.77
C ALA A 178 -17.22 19.16 -35.34
N GLY A 179 -18.15 18.27 -35.00
CA GLY A 179 -17.88 16.87 -34.65
C GLY A 179 -17.84 16.57 -33.16
N ALA A 180 -18.29 17.48 -32.29
CA ALA A 180 -18.50 17.14 -30.88
C ALA A 180 -19.51 16.00 -30.76
N ASP A 181 -19.21 15.03 -29.90
CA ASP A 181 -20.00 13.82 -29.74
C ASP A 181 -21.16 13.97 -28.76
N ALA A 182 -21.05 14.96 -27.88
CA ALA A 182 -22.06 15.31 -26.89
C ALA A 182 -21.89 16.77 -26.48
N ILE A 183 -22.93 17.32 -25.88
CA ILE A 183 -22.93 18.68 -25.32
C ILE A 183 -23.02 18.60 -23.81
N LEU A 184 -22.18 19.35 -23.09
CA LEU A 184 -22.40 19.64 -21.68
C LEU A 184 -22.97 21.04 -21.53
N VAL A 185 -24.19 21.14 -21.00
CA VAL A 185 -24.80 22.43 -20.68
C VAL A 185 -24.66 22.69 -19.19
N HIS A 186 -24.06 23.84 -18.85
CA HIS A 186 -23.82 24.20 -17.45
C HIS A 186 -24.62 25.44 -17.04
N SER A 187 -25.03 25.50 -15.77
CA SER A 187 -25.66 26.67 -15.16
C SER A 187 -25.19 26.81 -13.72
N LYS A 188 -25.05 28.06 -13.27
CA LYS A 188 -24.74 28.42 -11.88
C LYS A 188 -25.98 28.78 -11.06
N ARG A 189 -27.18 28.75 -11.66
CA ARG A 189 -28.43 29.02 -10.95
C ARG A 189 -28.76 27.91 -9.94
N PRO A 190 -29.47 28.22 -8.85
CA PRO A 190 -29.87 27.22 -7.86
C PRO A 190 -31.09 26.38 -8.28
N ASN A 191 -31.63 26.60 -9.49
CA ASN A 191 -32.80 25.88 -10.03
C ASN A 191 -32.51 25.38 -11.46
N SER A 192 -33.42 24.55 -12.01
CA SER A 192 -33.26 23.92 -13.34
C SER A 192 -33.58 24.82 -14.52
N LYS A 193 -34.03 26.07 -14.31
CA LYS A 193 -34.67 26.88 -15.37
C LYS A 193 -33.79 27.01 -16.62
N ASP A 194 -32.50 27.29 -16.44
CA ASP A 194 -31.55 27.44 -17.55
C ASP A 194 -31.42 26.14 -18.37
N ILE A 195 -31.45 25.00 -17.70
CA ILE A 195 -31.37 23.68 -18.33
C ILE A 195 -32.68 23.38 -19.06
N ASP A 196 -33.83 23.63 -18.43
CA ASP A 196 -35.15 23.39 -19.02
C ASP A 196 -35.40 24.27 -20.27
N ASP A 197 -35.02 25.56 -20.19
CA ASP A 197 -35.11 26.49 -21.30
C ASP A 197 -34.18 26.05 -22.46
N PHE A 198 -32.95 25.60 -22.16
CA PHE A 198 -32.02 25.09 -23.16
C PHE A 198 -32.54 23.84 -23.85
N LEU A 199 -33.02 22.85 -23.09
CA LEU A 199 -33.58 21.61 -23.64
C LEU A 199 -34.77 21.89 -24.55
N THR A 200 -35.62 22.85 -24.17
CA THR A 200 -36.77 23.28 -24.99
C THR A 200 -36.32 23.94 -26.30
N ALA A 201 -35.32 24.83 -26.24
CA ALA A 201 -34.86 25.60 -27.40
C ALA A 201 -33.91 24.82 -28.33
N PHE A 202 -33.35 23.70 -27.88
CA PHE A 202 -32.38 22.89 -28.61
C PHE A 202 -32.94 21.51 -28.98
N PRO A 203 -33.86 21.35 -29.95
CA PRO A 203 -34.53 20.08 -30.25
C PRO A 203 -33.67 19.10 -31.09
N VAL A 204 -32.37 19.03 -30.85
CA VAL A 204 -31.45 18.11 -31.53
C VAL A 204 -31.29 16.85 -30.68
N ASP A 205 -31.43 15.68 -31.30
CA ASP A 205 -31.30 14.38 -30.63
C ASP A 205 -29.83 13.96 -30.51
N VAL A 206 -29.17 14.47 -29.47
CA VAL A 206 -27.78 14.14 -29.13
C VAL A 206 -27.64 13.90 -27.63
N PRO A 207 -26.61 13.17 -27.18
CA PRO A 207 -26.29 13.08 -25.75
C PRO A 207 -25.99 14.44 -25.14
N ILE A 208 -26.69 14.76 -24.05
CA ILE A 208 -26.51 15.96 -23.25
C ILE A 208 -26.05 15.58 -21.84
N PHE A 209 -25.02 16.25 -21.36
CA PHE A 209 -24.50 16.16 -20.01
C PHE A 209 -24.94 17.36 -19.18
N ILE A 210 -25.23 17.11 -17.90
CA ILE A 210 -25.53 18.15 -16.90
C ILE A 210 -24.70 17.95 -15.63
N VAL A 211 -24.50 19.04 -14.89
CA VAL A 211 -23.71 19.09 -13.65
C VAL A 211 -24.55 19.78 -12.56
N PRO A 212 -25.42 19.05 -11.84
CA PRO A 212 -26.38 19.61 -10.89
C PRO A 212 -25.80 20.03 -9.54
N THR A 213 -24.55 20.53 -9.50
CA THR A 213 -23.89 20.94 -8.24
C THR A 213 -24.60 22.12 -7.55
N LYS A 214 -25.14 23.08 -8.32
CA LYS A 214 -25.85 24.26 -7.76
C LYS A 214 -27.35 24.08 -7.64
N TYR A 215 -27.94 23.25 -8.48
CA TYR A 215 -29.37 22.94 -8.52
C TYR A 215 -29.64 21.51 -8.02
N TYR A 216 -28.89 21.08 -7.01
CA TYR A 216 -28.91 19.73 -6.43
C TYR A 216 -30.25 19.35 -5.77
N THR A 217 -31.10 20.33 -5.48
CA THR A 217 -32.45 20.11 -4.93
C THR A 217 -33.45 19.64 -5.99
N VAL A 218 -33.12 19.78 -7.28
CA VAL A 218 -33.96 19.29 -8.37
C VAL A 218 -33.76 17.77 -8.50
N PRO A 219 -34.82 16.96 -8.38
CA PRO A 219 -34.68 15.51 -8.43
C PRO A 219 -34.25 15.06 -9.82
N VAL A 220 -33.42 14.02 -9.89
CA VAL A 220 -32.96 13.43 -11.17
C VAL A 220 -34.13 13.03 -12.07
N SER A 221 -35.24 12.56 -11.48
CA SER A 221 -36.48 12.22 -12.18
C SER A 221 -37.08 13.36 -13.01
N HIS A 222 -36.73 14.61 -12.73
CA HIS A 222 -37.09 15.77 -13.56
C HIS A 222 -36.32 15.77 -14.88
N PHE A 223 -34.98 15.66 -14.81
CA PHE A 223 -34.11 15.75 -15.98
C PHE A 223 -34.26 14.56 -16.93
N ILE A 224 -34.37 13.35 -16.38
CA ILE A 224 -34.39 12.12 -17.20
C ILE A 224 -35.71 11.89 -17.95
N LYS A 225 -36.70 12.79 -17.79
CA LYS A 225 -37.88 12.85 -18.67
C LYS A 225 -37.46 13.16 -20.11
N ASP A 226 -36.40 13.93 -20.25
CA ASP A 226 -35.76 14.20 -21.53
C ASP A 226 -34.73 13.10 -21.82
N LYS A 227 -35.01 12.28 -22.84
CA LYS A 227 -34.16 11.13 -23.21
C LYS A 227 -32.76 11.52 -23.67
N ARG A 228 -32.55 12.80 -23.99
CA ARG A 228 -31.25 13.34 -24.42
C ARG A 228 -30.32 13.56 -23.23
N ILE A 229 -30.84 13.69 -22.01
CA ILE A 229 -30.01 13.72 -20.80
C ILE A 229 -29.37 12.35 -20.63
N ARG A 230 -28.11 12.25 -21.07
CA ARG A 230 -27.36 11.00 -21.11
C ARG A 230 -26.43 10.85 -19.93
N GLY A 231 -25.74 11.92 -19.53
CA GLY A 231 -24.80 11.90 -18.42
C GLY A 231 -25.15 12.92 -17.34
N ILE A 232 -25.17 12.47 -16.09
CA ILE A 232 -25.34 13.33 -14.92
C ILE A 232 -24.06 13.24 -14.08
N ILE A 233 -23.36 14.36 -13.92
CA ILE A 233 -22.03 14.40 -13.32
C ILE A 233 -22.12 14.91 -11.88
N TRP A 234 -21.68 14.10 -10.92
CA TRP A 234 -21.51 14.46 -9.52
C TRP A 234 -20.11 15.06 -9.30
N ALA A 235 -19.91 16.31 -9.69
CA ALA A 235 -18.59 16.83 -10.07
C ALA A 235 -17.50 17.05 -8.99
N ASN A 236 -17.80 17.06 -7.68
CA ASN A 236 -16.82 17.41 -6.65
C ASN A 236 -17.17 16.94 -5.22
N HIS A 237 -17.99 15.90 -5.08
CA HIS A 237 -18.52 15.51 -3.77
C HIS A 237 -17.52 14.68 -2.95
N ASN A 238 -16.69 13.85 -3.58
CA ASN A 238 -15.64 13.09 -2.90
C ASN A 238 -14.55 14.02 -2.35
N VAL A 239 -14.04 14.98 -3.14
CA VAL A 239 -13.04 15.94 -2.60
C VAL A 239 -13.61 16.78 -1.45
N ARG A 240 -14.89 17.18 -1.53
CA ARG A 240 -15.57 17.91 -0.44
C ARG A 240 -15.71 17.05 0.82
N ALA A 241 -16.10 15.78 0.68
CA ALA A 241 -16.20 14.85 1.79
C ALA A 241 -14.82 14.60 2.44
N CYS A 242 -13.78 14.43 1.62
CA CYS A 242 -12.40 14.28 2.07
C CYS A 242 -11.94 15.48 2.90
N VAL A 243 -12.16 16.70 2.40
CA VAL A 243 -11.82 17.94 3.13
C VAL A 243 -12.53 17.99 4.49
N THR A 244 -13.83 17.71 4.54
CA THR A 244 -14.59 17.69 5.80
C THR A 244 -14.00 16.67 6.79
N ALA A 245 -13.81 15.42 6.35
CA ALA A 245 -13.30 14.36 7.23
C ALA A 245 -11.87 14.66 7.73
N MET A 246 -10.96 15.09 6.85
CA MET A 246 -9.58 15.43 7.24
C MET A 246 -9.56 16.58 8.24
N GLN A 247 -10.32 17.66 8.00
CA GLN A 247 -10.38 18.79 8.93
C GLN A 247 -10.91 18.41 10.31
N GLU A 248 -11.96 17.60 10.35
CA GLU A 248 -12.57 17.13 11.61
C GLU A 248 -11.62 16.24 12.40
N ILE A 249 -11.02 15.24 11.74
CA ILE A 249 -10.10 14.28 12.37
C ILE A 249 -8.82 14.95 12.84
N SER A 250 -8.17 15.78 12.01
CA SER A 250 -6.96 16.51 12.40
C SER A 250 -7.20 17.42 13.61
N LYS A 251 -8.35 18.11 13.66
CA LYS A 251 -8.72 18.96 14.79
C LYS A 251 -8.91 18.15 16.07
N LYS A 252 -9.53 16.98 15.98
CA LYS A 252 -9.77 16.09 17.12
C LYS A 252 -8.47 15.52 17.68
N ILE A 253 -7.60 14.97 16.82
CA ILE A 253 -6.30 14.44 17.22
C ILE A 253 -5.43 15.54 17.86
N TYR A 254 -5.39 16.74 17.26
CA TYR A 254 -4.62 17.86 17.80
C TYR A 254 -5.10 18.28 19.20
N LYS A 255 -6.42 18.33 19.41
CA LYS A 255 -7.00 18.69 20.71
C LYS A 255 -6.74 17.63 21.78
N ASP A 256 -6.85 16.35 21.41
CA ASP A 256 -6.81 15.24 22.36
C ASP A 256 -5.37 14.76 22.63
N GLY A 257 -4.41 15.08 21.76
CA GLY A 257 -3.05 14.55 21.84
C GLY A 257 -2.99 13.03 21.68
N SER A 258 -4.02 12.43 21.07
CA SER A 258 -4.21 10.99 20.97
C SER A 258 -5.12 10.65 19.78
N ILE A 259 -4.94 9.45 19.24
CA ILE A 259 -5.79 8.88 18.17
C ILE A 259 -6.93 8.01 18.72
N ALA A 260 -6.96 7.71 20.01
CA ALA A 260 -7.91 6.76 20.60
C ALA A 260 -9.38 7.12 20.34
N ASN A 261 -9.71 8.41 20.24
CA ASN A 261 -11.09 8.86 19.99
C ASN A 261 -11.46 8.93 18.51
N VAL A 262 -10.55 8.69 17.58
CA VAL A 262 -10.83 8.66 16.12
C VAL A 262 -10.83 7.23 15.58
N GLU A 263 -10.08 6.33 16.20
CA GLU A 263 -10.09 4.92 15.84
C GLU A 263 -11.51 4.33 15.92
N GLY A 264 -11.89 3.58 14.88
CA GLY A 264 -13.25 3.06 14.69
C GLY A 264 -14.23 3.99 13.95
N SER A 265 -13.86 5.25 13.71
CA SER A 265 -14.65 6.20 12.89
C SER A 265 -14.01 6.52 11.53
N ILE A 266 -12.84 5.95 11.25
CA ILE A 266 -12.11 6.07 9.99
C ILE A 266 -11.83 4.68 9.40
N ALA A 267 -11.41 4.63 8.14
CA ALA A 267 -10.96 3.40 7.50
C ALA A 267 -9.79 2.78 8.30
N SER A 268 -9.84 1.47 8.50
CA SER A 268 -8.74 0.75 9.12
C SER A 268 -7.54 0.67 8.16
N VAL A 269 -6.35 0.44 8.71
CA VAL A 269 -5.16 0.18 7.88
C VAL A 269 -5.37 -1.03 6.96
N SER A 270 -6.09 -2.06 7.43
CA SER A 270 -6.43 -3.23 6.61
C SER A 270 -7.31 -2.88 5.41
N GLU A 271 -8.19 -1.88 5.53
CA GLU A 271 -8.98 -1.41 4.39
C GLU A 271 -8.11 -0.70 3.35
N LEU A 272 -7.09 0.05 3.78
CA LEU A 272 -6.10 0.63 2.87
C LEU A 272 -5.35 -0.48 2.11
N PHE A 273 -4.92 -1.54 2.80
CA PHE A 273 -4.25 -2.68 2.19
C PHE A 273 -5.14 -3.43 1.20
N ARG A 274 -6.45 -3.52 1.47
CA ARG A 274 -7.43 -4.11 0.54
C ARG A 274 -7.51 -3.29 -0.75
N LEU A 275 -7.64 -1.97 -0.64
CA LEU A 275 -7.68 -1.06 -1.80
C LEU A 275 -6.36 -1.07 -2.59
N GLN A 276 -5.23 -1.24 -1.91
CA GLN A 276 -3.91 -1.42 -2.53
C GLN A 276 -3.68 -2.81 -3.14
N LYS A 277 -4.64 -3.74 -2.99
CA LYS A 277 -4.56 -5.13 -3.47
C LYS A 277 -3.35 -5.89 -2.91
N ASN A 278 -3.03 -5.67 -1.63
CA ASN A 278 -1.88 -6.35 -0.99
C ASN A 278 -2.01 -7.89 -0.96
N GLU A 279 -3.22 -8.43 -1.04
CA GLU A 279 -3.42 -9.88 -1.15
C GLU A 279 -2.82 -10.43 -2.45
N GLU A 280 -2.99 -9.73 -3.57
CA GLU A 280 -2.35 -10.08 -4.85
C GLU A 280 -0.82 -10.08 -4.73
N TYR A 281 -0.26 -9.06 -4.05
CA TYR A 281 1.16 -9.01 -3.75
C TYR A 281 1.62 -10.23 -2.92
N LEU A 282 0.89 -10.59 -1.86
CA LEU A 282 1.22 -11.75 -1.01
C LEU A 282 1.11 -13.08 -1.77
N GLU A 283 0.16 -13.21 -2.69
CA GLU A 283 0.07 -14.37 -3.59
C GLU A 283 1.25 -14.44 -4.56
N MET A 284 1.64 -13.29 -5.12
CA MET A 284 2.81 -13.17 -5.99
C MET A 284 4.10 -13.49 -5.23
N GLU A 285 4.25 -13.05 -3.98
CA GLU A 285 5.39 -13.42 -3.13
C GLU A 285 5.52 -14.94 -3.01
N LYS A 286 4.42 -15.64 -2.70
CA LYS A 286 4.41 -17.10 -2.58
C LYS A 286 4.76 -17.80 -3.89
N LYS A 287 4.39 -17.20 -5.03
CA LYS A 287 4.55 -17.79 -6.36
C LYS A 287 5.94 -17.59 -6.93
N TYR A 288 6.52 -16.41 -6.76
CA TYR A 288 7.73 -15.99 -7.47
C TYR A 288 8.96 -15.90 -6.59
N LEU A 289 8.81 -15.84 -5.27
CA LEU A 289 9.96 -15.81 -4.38
C LEU A 289 10.35 -17.24 -3.93
N PRO A 290 11.65 -17.51 -3.69
CA PRO A 290 12.14 -18.80 -3.21
C PRO A 290 11.38 -19.34 -1.99
N MET A 291 11.19 -20.66 -1.95
CA MET A 291 10.60 -21.40 -0.85
C MET A 291 11.63 -22.42 -0.34
N TYR A 292 11.64 -22.67 0.97
CA TYR A 292 12.60 -23.56 1.62
C TYR A 292 11.89 -24.81 2.21
N PRO A 293 11.23 -25.65 1.39
CA PRO A 293 10.40 -26.76 1.88
C PRO A 293 11.19 -27.89 2.56
N ASN A 294 12.48 -28.03 2.23
CA ASN A 294 13.38 -29.03 2.81
C ASN A 294 14.05 -28.55 4.10
N LEU A 295 13.70 -27.36 4.58
CA LEU A 295 14.19 -26.82 5.84
C LEU A 295 13.16 -27.12 6.93
N SER A 296 13.64 -27.60 8.09
CA SER A 296 12.78 -27.71 9.29
C SER A 296 13.04 -26.57 10.26
N ALA A 297 12.18 -26.39 11.26
CA ALA A 297 12.40 -25.41 12.31
C ALA A 297 12.13 -25.97 13.71
N VAL A 298 12.80 -25.37 14.69
CA VAL A 298 12.64 -25.62 16.11
C VAL A 298 12.37 -24.30 16.82
N ILE A 299 11.27 -24.21 17.55
CA ILE A 299 11.00 -23.07 18.44
C ILE A 299 11.27 -23.51 19.87
N LEU A 300 12.22 -22.85 20.54
CA LEU A 300 12.60 -23.10 21.92
C LEU A 300 11.75 -22.24 22.87
N ALA A 301 10.56 -22.73 23.21
CA ALA A 301 9.58 -22.07 24.07
C ALA A 301 9.54 -22.66 25.50
N ALA A 302 10.67 -23.17 25.99
CA ALA A 302 10.77 -23.82 27.30
C ALA A 302 11.06 -22.86 28.47
N GLY A 303 11.48 -21.62 28.16
CA GLY A 303 11.93 -20.65 29.16
C GLY A 303 10.86 -20.24 30.18
N GLY A 304 11.30 -19.98 31.41
CA GLY A 304 10.47 -19.45 32.48
C GLY A 304 9.99 -18.00 32.26
N PRO A 305 9.21 -17.45 33.19
CA PRO A 305 8.60 -16.12 33.05
C PRO A 305 9.60 -14.95 33.06
N GLY A 306 10.85 -15.20 33.48
CA GLY A 306 11.90 -14.17 33.56
C GLY A 306 11.57 -13.06 34.58
N SER A 307 12.14 -11.88 34.36
CA SER A 307 11.93 -10.67 35.18
C SER A 307 10.55 -10.03 35.02
N LEU A 308 9.77 -10.45 34.04
CA LEU A 308 8.48 -9.85 33.72
C LEU A 308 7.29 -10.51 34.45
N ASP A 309 7.54 -11.58 35.21
CA ASP A 309 6.55 -12.37 35.97
C ASP A 309 5.21 -12.56 35.26
N PHE A 310 5.26 -12.83 33.96
CA PHE A 310 4.05 -13.17 33.24
C PHE A 310 3.62 -14.56 33.68
N HIS A 311 2.41 -14.69 34.20
CA HIS A 311 1.83 -16.00 34.55
C HIS A 311 1.54 -16.88 33.31
N LYS A 312 2.30 -16.75 32.22
CA LYS A 312 2.22 -17.54 30.98
C LYS A 312 3.60 -17.57 30.29
N PRO A 313 3.86 -18.56 29.41
CA PRO A 313 5.10 -18.61 28.63
C PRO A 313 5.31 -17.32 27.82
N LYS A 314 6.57 -16.86 27.71
CA LYS A 314 6.89 -15.66 26.92
C LYS A 314 6.45 -15.76 25.46
N ALA A 315 6.51 -16.94 24.87
CA ALA A 315 6.03 -17.20 23.51
C ALA A 315 4.53 -16.89 23.29
N LEU A 316 3.73 -16.85 24.37
CA LEU A 316 2.30 -16.53 24.34
C LEU A 316 2.01 -15.07 24.76
N LEU A 317 3.04 -14.22 24.86
CA LEU A 317 2.86 -12.78 24.99
C LEU A 317 2.34 -12.19 23.68
N THR A 318 1.51 -11.17 23.80
CA THR A 318 0.83 -10.53 22.68
C THR A 318 1.44 -9.17 22.37
N ILE A 319 1.77 -8.95 21.11
CA ILE A 319 2.25 -7.67 20.56
C ILE A 319 1.22 -7.25 19.50
N ASN A 320 0.61 -6.07 19.65
CA ASN A 320 -0.51 -5.58 18.83
C ASN A 320 -1.60 -6.64 18.56
N GLY A 321 -1.94 -7.42 19.59
CA GLY A 321 -2.98 -8.45 19.53
C GLY A 321 -2.55 -9.80 18.92
N LYS A 322 -1.31 -9.96 18.45
CA LYS A 322 -0.77 -11.24 17.94
C LYS A 322 0.20 -11.86 18.94
N GLN A 323 0.11 -13.18 19.15
CA GLN A 323 1.07 -13.88 19.99
C GLN A 323 2.44 -13.98 19.30
N ILE A 324 3.54 -13.96 20.07
CA ILE A 324 4.90 -14.14 19.52
C ILE A 324 5.00 -15.48 18.77
N LEU A 325 4.48 -16.55 19.35
CA LEU A 325 4.49 -17.88 18.74
C LEU A 325 3.73 -17.90 17.40
N ASP A 326 2.51 -17.34 17.36
CA ASP A 326 1.72 -17.25 16.13
C ASP A 326 2.45 -16.47 15.05
N HIS A 327 3.11 -15.37 15.42
CA HIS A 327 3.93 -14.58 14.51
C HIS A 327 5.09 -15.41 13.94
N GLN A 328 5.87 -16.08 14.79
CA GLN A 328 6.98 -16.93 14.36
C GLN A 328 6.52 -18.05 13.42
N LEU A 329 5.41 -18.73 13.75
CA LEU A 329 4.82 -19.78 12.92
C LEU A 329 4.37 -19.24 11.56
N ASN A 330 3.73 -18.07 11.54
CA ASN A 330 3.30 -17.43 10.31
C ASN A 330 4.48 -17.03 9.42
N VAL A 331 5.57 -16.51 10.01
CA VAL A 331 6.77 -16.15 9.26
C VAL A 331 7.45 -17.39 8.67
N LEU A 332 7.61 -18.48 9.45
CA LEU A 332 8.16 -19.76 8.98
C LEU A 332 7.34 -20.35 7.81
N ARG A 333 6.01 -20.43 7.97
CA ARG A 333 5.12 -20.93 6.93
C ARG A 333 5.17 -20.08 5.67
N SER A 334 5.39 -18.77 5.81
CA SER A 334 5.48 -17.85 4.68
C SER A 334 6.71 -18.05 3.79
N VAL A 335 7.74 -18.75 4.28
CA VAL A 335 8.92 -19.15 3.50
C VAL A 335 8.93 -20.65 3.16
N GLY A 336 7.81 -21.34 3.36
CA GLY A 336 7.63 -22.75 3.02
C GLY A 336 8.09 -23.75 4.08
N VAL A 337 8.52 -23.29 5.25
CA VAL A 337 8.91 -24.18 6.35
C VAL A 337 7.66 -24.69 7.05
N SER A 338 7.36 -25.97 6.85
CA SER A 338 6.17 -26.65 7.40
C SER A 338 6.50 -27.68 8.49
N ASN A 339 7.69 -28.30 8.41
CA ASN A 339 8.18 -29.21 9.44
C ASN A 339 8.71 -28.41 10.65
N ILE A 340 7.81 -28.08 11.57
CA ILE A 340 8.11 -27.25 12.76
C ILE A 340 7.90 -28.08 14.02
N SER A 341 8.87 -28.04 14.94
CA SER A 341 8.75 -28.60 16.28
C SER A 341 8.87 -27.52 17.36
N ILE A 342 8.12 -27.63 18.45
CA ILE A 342 8.17 -26.70 19.57
C ILE A 342 8.68 -27.43 20.82
N VAL A 343 9.75 -26.90 21.41
CA VAL A 343 10.24 -27.36 22.71
C VAL A 343 9.56 -26.54 23.81
N ARG A 344 8.78 -27.19 24.67
CA ARG A 344 7.96 -26.56 25.71
C ARG A 344 8.53 -26.85 27.10
N GLY A 345 8.20 -26.03 28.09
CA GLY A 345 8.75 -26.15 29.45
C GLY A 345 7.83 -25.51 30.47
N TYR A 346 8.16 -24.29 30.92
CA TYR A 346 7.30 -23.53 31.83
C TYR A 346 5.86 -23.47 31.30
N LYS A 347 4.90 -23.96 32.10
CA LYS A 347 3.47 -24.04 31.72
C LYS A 347 3.22 -24.63 30.32
N LYS A 348 3.92 -25.71 29.96
CA LYS A 348 3.82 -26.39 28.65
C LYS A 348 2.39 -26.68 28.18
N GLU A 349 1.46 -26.90 29.10
CA GLU A 349 0.04 -27.18 28.79
C GLU A 349 -0.69 -26.00 28.11
N GLU A 350 -0.20 -24.77 28.28
CA GLU A 350 -0.72 -23.55 27.64
C GLU A 350 -0.30 -23.45 26.16
N ILE A 351 0.81 -24.11 25.79
CA ILE A 351 1.30 -24.14 24.40
C ILE A 351 0.69 -25.36 23.72
N GLN A 352 -0.45 -25.14 23.07
CA GLN A 352 -1.17 -26.15 22.30
C GLN A 352 -0.93 -25.94 20.80
N ALA A 353 -0.47 -26.98 20.11
CA ALA A 353 -0.32 -26.97 18.66
C ALA A 353 -0.57 -28.39 18.13
N GLU A 354 -1.81 -28.67 17.74
CA GLU A 354 -2.25 -30.01 17.32
C GLU A 354 -1.50 -30.54 16.08
N ASP A 355 -1.09 -29.64 15.19
CA ASP A 355 -0.44 -29.98 13.92
C ASP A 355 1.10 -30.03 13.99
N LEU A 356 1.71 -29.76 15.16
CA LEU A 356 3.15 -29.61 15.30
C LEU A 356 3.75 -30.63 16.26
N ALA A 357 5.01 -31.00 16.03
CA ALA A 357 5.74 -31.88 16.95
C ALA A 357 6.07 -31.14 18.25
N LEU A 358 5.57 -31.64 19.39
CA LEU A 358 5.81 -31.07 20.71
C LEU A 358 6.86 -31.89 21.45
N ILE A 359 7.88 -31.21 21.98
CA ILE A 359 8.97 -31.81 22.75
C ILE A 359 8.96 -31.16 24.12
N ASP A 360 8.90 -31.96 25.19
CA ASP A 360 8.79 -31.43 26.54
C ASP A 360 10.16 -31.41 27.24
N ASN A 361 10.56 -30.23 27.71
CA ASN A 361 11.64 -30.05 28.66
C ASN A 361 11.07 -29.91 30.08
N ASP A 362 10.85 -31.04 30.75
CA ASP A 362 10.35 -31.07 32.14
C ASP A 362 11.35 -30.48 33.14
N LYS A 363 12.63 -30.33 32.76
CA LYS A 363 13.72 -29.76 33.56
C LYS A 363 13.97 -28.28 33.24
N TRP A 364 13.01 -27.57 32.67
CA TRP A 364 13.17 -26.18 32.21
C TRP A 364 13.68 -25.23 33.30
N ASN A 365 13.40 -25.51 34.58
CA ASN A 365 13.76 -24.66 35.71
C ASN A 365 15.21 -24.84 36.18
N THR A 366 15.88 -25.92 35.79
CA THR A 366 17.28 -26.22 36.13
C THR A 366 18.19 -26.31 34.91
N THR A 367 17.65 -26.10 33.72
CA THR A 367 18.35 -26.18 32.43
C THR A 367 18.17 -24.88 31.66
N ASN A 368 18.69 -24.82 30.42
CA ASN A 368 18.63 -23.60 29.61
C ASN A 368 18.31 -23.92 28.13
N ALA A 369 18.43 -22.90 27.27
CA ALA A 369 18.12 -23.00 25.85
C ALA A 369 18.96 -24.06 25.10
N ALA A 370 20.23 -24.27 25.46
CA ALA A 370 21.05 -25.27 24.80
C ALA A 370 20.64 -26.70 25.15
N TYR A 371 20.20 -26.96 26.39
CA TYR A 371 19.57 -28.25 26.73
C TYR A 371 18.26 -28.44 25.96
N SER A 372 17.43 -27.40 25.87
CA SER A 372 16.19 -27.45 25.07
C SER A 372 16.47 -27.75 23.59
N LEU A 373 17.55 -27.16 23.05
CA LEU A 373 18.04 -27.46 21.71
C LEU A 373 18.52 -28.93 21.59
N SER A 374 19.20 -29.48 22.59
CA SER A 374 19.67 -30.88 22.58
C SER A 374 18.51 -31.88 22.43
N LEU A 375 17.38 -31.62 23.11
CA LEU A 375 16.19 -32.46 23.02
C LEU A 375 15.64 -32.47 21.59
N ALA A 376 15.58 -31.30 20.95
CA ALA A 376 15.14 -31.19 19.56
C ALA A 376 16.16 -31.76 18.57
N ALA A 377 17.44 -31.46 18.73
CA ALA A 377 18.54 -31.88 17.85
C ALA A 377 18.62 -33.40 17.71
N SER A 378 18.24 -34.15 18.75
CA SER A 378 18.19 -35.61 18.72
C SER A 378 17.31 -36.18 17.59
N THR A 379 16.29 -35.42 17.16
CA THR A 379 15.28 -35.79 16.16
C THR A 379 15.53 -35.21 14.76
N LYS A 380 16.60 -34.43 14.55
CA LYS A 380 16.84 -33.71 13.29
C LYS A 380 17.75 -34.50 12.35
N GLU A 381 17.31 -34.61 11.10
CA GLU A 381 17.99 -35.35 10.02
C GLU A 381 18.27 -34.47 8.78
N GLN A 382 18.01 -33.17 8.89
CA GLN A 382 18.20 -32.19 7.82
C GLN A 382 18.52 -30.83 8.43
N PRO A 383 19.02 -29.85 7.65
CA PRO A 383 19.20 -28.49 8.13
C PRO A 383 17.95 -27.91 8.78
N TYR A 384 18.14 -27.11 9.82
CA TYR A 384 17.03 -26.56 10.56
C TYR A 384 17.29 -25.20 11.20
N LEU A 385 16.25 -24.38 11.23
CA LEU A 385 16.23 -23.13 11.96
C LEU A 385 15.95 -23.39 13.43
N VAL A 386 16.55 -22.57 14.29
CA VAL A 386 16.28 -22.53 15.72
C VAL A 386 15.89 -21.12 16.08
N LEU A 387 14.71 -20.97 16.68
CA LEU A 387 14.14 -19.71 17.10
C LEU A 387 13.90 -19.78 18.61
N TYR A 388 14.38 -18.80 19.35
CA TYR A 388 14.01 -18.67 20.76
C TYR A 388 12.57 -18.17 20.86
N GLY A 389 11.79 -18.76 21.76
CA GLY A 389 10.35 -18.48 21.87
C GLY A 389 10.02 -17.07 22.37
N ASP A 390 11.00 -16.34 22.88
CA ASP A 390 10.90 -14.95 23.33
C ASP A 390 11.45 -13.92 22.34
N VAL A 391 11.80 -14.34 21.12
CA VAL A 391 12.31 -13.45 20.08
C VAL A 391 11.22 -13.04 19.10
N PHE A 392 11.09 -11.74 18.85
CA PHE A 392 10.18 -11.16 17.86
C PHE A 392 10.97 -10.47 16.74
N PHE A 393 10.61 -10.69 15.47
CA PHE A 393 11.37 -10.17 14.33
C PHE A 393 10.51 -9.86 13.10
N LYS A 394 11.01 -8.98 12.21
CA LYS A 394 10.32 -8.63 10.96
C LYS A 394 10.27 -9.83 10.01
N ARG A 395 9.16 -9.97 9.29
CA ARG A 395 8.94 -11.09 8.35
C ARG A 395 10.05 -11.20 7.28
N TYR A 396 10.56 -10.07 6.80
CA TYR A 396 11.64 -10.09 5.81
C TYR A 396 12.97 -10.60 6.37
N LEU A 397 13.21 -10.52 7.69
CA LEU A 397 14.50 -10.89 8.26
C LEU A 397 14.80 -12.38 8.05
N LEU A 398 13.79 -13.23 8.24
CA LEU A 398 13.96 -14.67 7.98
C LEU A 398 14.38 -14.93 6.54
N ARG A 399 13.79 -14.19 5.60
CA ARG A 399 14.14 -14.33 4.18
C ARG A 399 15.57 -13.92 3.90
N SER A 400 15.99 -12.77 4.42
CA SER A 400 17.39 -12.31 4.32
C SER A 400 18.38 -13.32 4.90
N ILE A 401 18.01 -13.98 6.00
CA ILE A 401 18.84 -15.02 6.62
C ILE A 401 18.98 -16.24 5.71
N LEU A 402 17.89 -16.67 5.09
CA LEU A 402 17.89 -17.85 4.24
C LEU A 402 18.59 -17.60 2.91
N ASP A 403 18.41 -16.42 2.31
CA ASP A 403 19.09 -16.05 1.07
C ASP A 403 20.62 -15.99 1.31
N TYR A 404 21.06 -15.41 2.44
CA TYR A 404 22.47 -15.43 2.85
C TYR A 404 22.98 -16.85 3.16
N ALA A 405 22.15 -17.69 3.76
CA ALA A 405 22.52 -19.07 4.06
C ALA A 405 22.74 -19.91 2.79
N GLU A 406 21.99 -19.65 1.73
CA GLU A 406 22.18 -20.29 0.42
C GLU A 406 23.55 -19.93 -0.17
N GLU A 407 23.95 -18.66 -0.08
CA GLU A 407 25.28 -18.19 -0.48
C GLU A 407 26.42 -18.76 0.40
N ARG A 408 26.09 -19.16 1.64
CA ARG A 408 27.03 -19.73 2.63
C ARG A 408 26.71 -21.17 3.06
N SER A 409 26.35 -22.00 2.10
CA SER A 409 26.04 -23.41 2.34
C SER A 409 27.19 -24.23 2.99
N SER A 410 28.43 -23.72 2.96
CA SER A 410 29.59 -24.36 3.61
C SER A 410 29.71 -24.09 5.11
N ALA A 411 29.01 -23.10 5.67
CA ALA A 411 29.06 -22.82 7.10
C ALA A 411 28.24 -23.87 7.89
N ASP A 412 28.80 -24.40 8.97
CA ASP A 412 28.13 -25.41 9.81
C ASP A 412 26.93 -24.84 10.56
N VAL A 413 27.09 -23.64 11.10
CA VAL A 413 26.07 -22.88 11.83
C VAL A 413 26.12 -21.42 11.40
N ILE A 414 24.95 -20.83 11.19
CA ILE A 414 24.79 -19.40 10.91
C ILE A 414 24.04 -18.76 12.08
N LEU A 415 24.66 -17.77 12.70
CA LEU A 415 24.14 -17.03 13.84
C LEU A 415 23.62 -15.67 13.38
N VAL A 416 22.44 -15.29 13.83
CA VAL A 416 21.94 -13.92 13.66
C VAL A 416 22.40 -13.12 14.87
N CYS A 417 23.12 -12.05 14.60
CA CYS A 417 23.71 -11.22 15.65
C CYS A 417 23.31 -9.75 15.49
N VAL A 418 23.32 -9.03 16.61
CA VAL A 418 23.08 -7.59 16.69
C VAL A 418 24.31 -6.91 17.30
N LYS A 419 24.54 -5.65 16.95
CA LYS A 419 25.55 -4.80 17.60
C LYS A 419 24.89 -4.01 18.73
N GLU A 420 25.57 -3.91 19.88
CA GLU A 420 25.09 -3.12 21.01
C GLU A 420 26.21 -2.28 21.63
N ASP A 421 25.89 -1.03 21.97
CA ASP A 421 26.82 -0.11 22.65
C ASP A 421 26.94 -0.41 24.16
N TYR A 422 25.98 -1.13 24.75
CA TYR A 422 25.98 -1.49 26.17
C TYR A 422 25.08 -2.70 26.45
N ILE A 423 25.63 -3.83 26.92
CA ILE A 423 24.81 -4.93 27.47
C ILE A 423 25.34 -5.46 28.80
N ASP A 424 24.38 -5.84 29.65
CA ASP A 424 24.50 -6.81 30.73
C ASP A 424 24.18 -8.25 30.23
N ALA A 425 24.71 -8.64 29.07
CA ALA A 425 24.61 -10.02 28.57
C ALA A 425 25.70 -10.88 29.22
N GLY A 426 25.40 -12.14 29.53
CA GLY A 426 26.36 -13.06 30.15
C GLY A 426 27.58 -13.38 29.28
N TYR A 427 27.53 -13.12 27.97
CA TYR A 427 28.61 -13.36 27.00
C TYR A 427 28.48 -12.48 25.76
N SER A 428 29.56 -12.39 24.99
CA SER A 428 29.64 -11.72 23.68
C SER A 428 30.43 -12.56 22.67
N LEU A 429 30.28 -12.26 21.38
CA LEU A 429 30.94 -12.97 20.28
C LEU A 429 31.89 -12.04 19.56
N LYS A 430 33.15 -12.45 19.44
CA LYS A 430 34.17 -11.71 18.70
C LYS A 430 34.28 -12.23 17.28
N LEU A 431 34.32 -11.31 16.32
CA LEU A 431 34.36 -11.62 14.89
C LEU A 431 35.79 -11.64 14.33
N ASN A 432 35.97 -12.36 13.23
CA ASN A 432 37.23 -12.44 12.48
C ASN A 432 37.68 -11.11 11.84
N LYS A 433 36.74 -10.20 11.54
CA LYS A 433 37.00 -8.87 10.99
C LYS A 433 36.08 -7.82 11.61
N LYS A 434 36.50 -6.55 11.48
CA LYS A 434 35.70 -5.39 11.89
C LYS A 434 34.44 -5.27 11.05
N LEU A 435 33.37 -4.79 11.68
CA LEU A 435 32.14 -4.40 10.99
C LEU A 435 32.42 -3.13 10.17
N ASP A 436 32.31 -3.22 8.86
CA ASP A 436 32.46 -2.07 7.97
C ASP A 436 31.11 -1.38 7.79
N VAL A 437 31.07 -0.04 7.90
CA VAL A 437 29.85 0.76 7.76
C VAL A 437 29.35 0.75 6.30
N PHE A 438 30.22 0.42 5.35
CA PHE A 438 29.94 0.43 3.91
C PHE A 438 30.39 -0.85 3.18
N GLY A 439 30.77 -1.90 3.92
CA GLY A 439 31.54 -3.03 3.37
C GLY A 439 30.86 -4.39 3.43
N ASP A 440 31.44 -5.31 2.67
CA ASP A 440 30.96 -6.65 2.40
C ASP A 440 31.00 -7.57 3.65
N ASP A 441 29.83 -7.80 4.26
CA ASP A 441 29.63 -8.72 5.38
C ASP A 441 29.77 -10.20 4.96
N SER A 442 30.08 -10.49 3.69
CA SER A 442 30.16 -11.83 3.07
C SER A 442 31.22 -12.79 3.62
N GLU A 443 31.99 -12.42 4.66
CA GLU A 443 32.84 -13.37 5.40
C GLU A 443 32.84 -13.26 6.95
N LEU A 444 31.80 -12.72 7.59
CA LEU A 444 31.77 -12.65 9.06
C LEU A 444 31.64 -14.04 9.69
N SER A 445 32.56 -14.36 10.60
CA SER A 445 32.53 -15.57 11.43
C SER A 445 32.99 -15.28 12.86
N VAL A 446 32.52 -16.07 13.81
CA VAL A 446 32.97 -16.00 15.22
C VAL A 446 34.35 -16.63 15.33
N VAL A 447 35.25 -15.96 16.05
CA VAL A 447 36.60 -16.49 16.39
C VAL A 447 36.77 -16.76 17.87
N GLU A 448 35.96 -16.12 18.72
CA GLU A 448 36.07 -16.24 20.18
C GLU A 448 34.71 -15.97 20.85
N VAL A 449 34.41 -16.74 21.91
CA VAL A 449 33.24 -16.52 22.79
C VAL A 449 33.72 -15.94 24.11
N CYS A 450 33.50 -14.64 24.30
CA CYS A 450 33.95 -13.89 25.46
C CYS A 450 32.93 -13.97 26.60
N THR A 451 33.38 -14.27 27.81
CA THR A 451 32.53 -14.31 29.02
C THR A 451 32.94 -13.22 30.00
N GLY A 452 31.99 -12.38 30.41
CA GLY A 452 32.21 -11.25 31.31
C GLY A 452 31.60 -9.94 30.80
N ARG A 453 31.48 -8.93 31.66
CA ARG A 453 30.99 -7.59 31.29
C ARG A 453 32.08 -6.84 30.52
N GLU A 454 32.15 -7.04 29.20
CA GLU A 454 32.93 -6.16 28.34
C GLU A 454 32.14 -4.88 28.03
N THR A 455 32.73 -3.72 28.34
CA THR A 455 32.14 -2.43 27.96
C THR A 455 32.38 -2.18 26.48
N GLY A 456 31.29 -2.21 25.70
CA GLY A 456 31.18 -2.01 24.24
C GLY A 456 32.01 -0.87 23.64
N LYS A 457 33.31 -1.10 23.44
CA LYS A 457 34.20 -0.24 22.66
C LYS A 457 34.95 -0.99 21.56
N ASP A 458 34.82 -2.31 21.48
CA ASP A 458 35.42 -3.11 20.42
C ASP A 458 34.44 -3.23 19.24
N GLU A 459 34.88 -2.78 18.06
CA GLU A 459 34.09 -2.79 16.82
C GLU A 459 33.86 -4.21 16.27
N CYS A 460 34.56 -5.23 16.80
CA CYS A 460 34.44 -6.63 16.39
C CYS A 460 33.52 -7.47 17.29
N VAL A 461 32.82 -6.88 18.26
CA VAL A 461 32.00 -7.62 19.23
C VAL A 461 30.51 -7.50 18.90
N VAL A 462 29.82 -8.63 18.90
CA VAL A 462 28.39 -8.75 18.60
C VAL A 462 27.69 -9.71 19.55
N TYR A 463 26.36 -9.72 19.50
CA TYR A 463 25.52 -10.50 20.40
C TYR A 463 24.53 -11.35 19.64
N PHE A 464 24.40 -12.60 20.07
CA PHE A 464 23.48 -13.55 19.47
C PHE A 464 22.03 -13.18 19.80
N SER A 465 21.17 -13.10 18.78
CA SER A 465 19.80 -12.62 18.90
C SER A 465 18.76 -13.71 19.27
N GLY A 466 19.19 -14.96 19.47
CA GLY A 466 18.27 -16.09 19.69
C GLY A 466 17.75 -16.74 18.40
N LEU A 467 18.32 -16.41 17.25
CA LEU A 467 17.97 -16.98 15.94
C LEU A 467 19.21 -17.56 15.25
N LEU A 468 19.22 -18.87 14.98
CA LEU A 468 20.30 -19.52 14.24
C LEU A 468 19.78 -20.52 13.20
N LEU A 469 20.61 -20.81 12.20
CA LEU A 469 20.43 -21.88 11.23
C LEU A 469 21.54 -22.91 11.42
N ILE A 470 21.17 -24.19 11.49
CA ILE A 470 22.11 -25.31 11.61
C ILE A 470 22.11 -26.08 10.30
N HIS A 471 23.23 -26.04 9.58
CA HIS A 471 23.46 -26.89 8.40
C HIS A 471 24.04 -28.25 8.80
N ASN A 472 25.07 -28.26 9.65
CA ASN A 472 25.71 -29.49 10.11
C ASN A 472 25.02 -30.06 11.35
N TYR A 473 23.79 -30.54 11.17
CA TYR A 473 22.94 -31.08 12.24
C TYR A 473 23.57 -32.30 12.94
N SER A 474 24.39 -33.08 12.24
CA SER A 474 25.07 -34.25 12.82
C SER A 474 26.13 -33.83 13.83
N ALA A 475 26.99 -32.88 13.49
CA ALA A 475 28.00 -32.36 14.41
C ALA A 475 27.37 -31.63 15.60
N VAL A 476 26.32 -30.83 15.38
CA VAL A 476 25.61 -30.15 16.47
C VAL A 476 24.95 -31.14 17.43
N LYS A 477 24.37 -32.24 16.91
CA LYS A 477 23.81 -33.31 17.75
C LYS A 477 24.88 -33.95 18.64
N GLU A 478 26.08 -34.18 18.13
CA GLU A 478 27.21 -34.71 18.91
C GLU A 478 27.66 -33.72 20.00
N LEU A 479 27.83 -32.44 19.65
CA LEU A 479 28.24 -31.39 20.60
C LEU A 479 27.28 -31.19 21.77
N LEU A 480 26.00 -31.38 21.51
CA LEU A 480 24.92 -31.27 22.50
C LEU A 480 24.68 -32.59 23.25
N SER A 481 25.32 -33.68 22.84
CA SER A 481 25.25 -34.97 23.51
C SER A 481 26.40 -35.13 24.51
N GLY A 482 26.10 -35.51 25.76
CA GLY A 482 27.11 -35.69 26.80
C GLY A 482 26.52 -35.68 28.21
N GLU A 483 27.30 -36.15 29.19
CA GLU A 483 26.87 -36.19 30.61
C GLU A 483 26.61 -34.80 31.21
N ASP A 484 27.12 -33.74 30.59
CA ASP A 484 26.98 -32.35 31.06
C ASP A 484 25.96 -31.51 30.27
N ALA A 485 25.18 -32.13 29.38
CA ALA A 485 24.21 -31.43 28.51
C ALA A 485 23.21 -30.56 29.29
N GLU A 486 22.82 -30.97 30.50
CA GLU A 486 21.89 -30.21 31.37
C GLU A 486 22.45 -28.88 31.88
N ARG A 487 23.79 -28.76 31.94
CA ARG A 487 24.49 -27.57 32.46
C ARG A 487 25.04 -26.67 31.35
N LEU A 488 24.94 -27.11 30.11
CA LEU A 488 25.54 -26.46 28.95
C LEU A 488 24.78 -25.19 28.62
N HIS A 489 25.41 -24.01 28.65
CA HIS A 489 24.78 -22.76 28.19
C HIS A 489 25.00 -22.55 26.68
N THR A 490 24.23 -21.65 26.06
CA THR A 490 24.42 -21.29 24.64
C THR A 490 25.85 -20.83 24.32
N SER A 491 26.50 -20.11 25.24
CA SER A 491 27.91 -19.73 25.12
C SER A 491 28.84 -20.94 25.12
N ASP A 492 28.54 -21.96 25.92
CA ASP A 492 29.34 -23.19 26.00
C ASP A 492 29.16 -24.02 24.72
N PHE A 493 27.94 -24.08 24.18
CA PHE A 493 27.66 -24.67 22.86
C PHE A 493 28.54 -24.03 21.78
N MET A 494 28.51 -22.69 21.68
CA MET A 494 29.30 -21.97 20.67
C MET A 494 30.80 -22.17 20.86
N ARG A 495 31.28 -22.19 22.11
CA ARG A 495 32.70 -22.46 22.41
C ARG A 495 33.11 -23.86 21.98
N ARG A 496 32.34 -24.89 22.34
CA ARG A 496 32.60 -26.28 21.91
C ARG A 496 32.58 -26.42 20.38
N ALA A 497 31.68 -25.71 19.71
CA ALA A 497 31.63 -25.70 18.25
C ALA A 497 32.94 -25.15 17.64
N LEU A 498 33.46 -24.04 18.16
CA LEU A 498 34.76 -23.50 17.73
C LEU A 498 35.92 -24.44 18.07
N ASP A 499 35.94 -25.01 19.28
CA ASP A 499 37.01 -25.92 19.74
C ASP A 499 37.09 -27.21 18.90
N THR A 500 35.96 -27.65 18.33
CA THR A 500 35.87 -28.80 17.43
C THR A 500 36.07 -28.44 15.95
N GLY A 501 36.32 -27.16 15.65
CA GLY A 501 36.60 -26.66 14.31
C GLY A 501 35.36 -26.38 13.45
N LEU A 502 34.16 -26.35 14.02
CA LEU A 502 32.97 -25.94 13.28
C LEU A 502 32.99 -24.45 12.96
N THR A 503 32.49 -24.11 11.77
CA THR A 503 32.39 -22.73 11.30
C THR A 503 31.11 -22.09 11.80
N LEU A 504 31.24 -21.05 12.62
CA LEU A 504 30.13 -20.21 13.07
C LEU A 504 30.08 -18.93 12.25
N ALA A 505 29.33 -18.94 11.14
CA ALA A 505 29.09 -17.76 10.33
C ALA A 505 28.11 -16.80 11.03
N VAL A 506 28.22 -15.50 10.74
CA VAL A 506 27.39 -14.47 11.35
C VAL A 506 26.64 -13.67 10.29
N ILE A 507 25.37 -13.39 10.53
CA ILE A 507 24.56 -12.41 9.82
C ILE A 507 24.25 -11.27 10.78
N MET A 508 24.52 -10.04 10.37
CA MET A 508 24.18 -8.85 11.14
C MET A 508 22.72 -8.46 10.90
N SER A 509 21.99 -8.24 11.99
CA SER A 509 20.65 -7.67 12.00
C SER A 509 20.64 -6.35 12.77
N SER A 510 19.75 -5.44 12.39
CA SER A 510 19.43 -4.28 13.22
C SER A 510 18.51 -4.69 14.36
N ARG A 511 18.55 -3.95 15.47
CA ARG A 511 17.58 -4.09 16.58
C ARG A 511 16.16 -3.70 16.19
N GLU A 512 15.99 -2.95 15.12
CA GLU A 512 14.67 -2.62 14.57
C GLU A 512 14.05 -3.83 13.85
N ALA A 513 14.86 -4.83 13.49
CA ALA A 513 14.41 -6.01 12.78
C ALA A 513 14.24 -7.24 13.67
N ILE A 514 14.88 -7.31 14.84
CA ILE A 514 14.80 -8.42 15.80
C ILE A 514 14.98 -7.94 17.24
N VAL A 515 14.14 -8.45 18.14
CA VAL A 515 14.10 -8.07 19.56
C VAL A 515 13.91 -9.33 20.41
N ASP A 516 14.78 -9.50 21.40
CA ASP A 516 14.62 -10.48 22.47
C ASP A 516 13.83 -9.87 23.63
N ILE A 517 12.69 -10.48 23.99
CA ILE A 517 11.73 -9.95 24.96
C ILE A 517 12.14 -10.32 26.38
N ASN A 518 12.87 -9.43 27.04
CA ASN A 518 13.29 -9.56 28.44
C ASN A 518 12.77 -8.46 29.36
N SER A 519 12.25 -7.36 28.80
CA SER A 519 11.68 -6.25 29.55
C SER A 519 10.38 -5.71 28.93
N LEU A 520 9.66 -4.84 29.66
CA LEU A 520 8.51 -4.11 29.13
C LEU A 520 8.92 -3.17 27.98
N ASN A 521 10.16 -2.66 28.01
CA ASN A 521 10.69 -1.82 26.95
C ASN A 521 10.85 -2.59 25.63
N ASP A 522 11.21 -3.86 25.71
CA ASP A 522 11.35 -4.72 24.53
C ASP A 522 9.98 -5.02 23.90
N LEU A 523 8.94 -5.18 24.72
CA LEU A 523 7.55 -5.31 24.24
C LEU A 523 7.08 -4.06 23.50
N MET A 524 7.41 -2.86 24.00
CA MET A 524 7.07 -1.60 23.32
C MET A 524 7.79 -1.50 21.98
N LYS A 525 9.09 -1.78 21.95
CA LYS A 525 9.88 -1.81 20.70
C LYS A 525 9.33 -2.81 19.69
N ALA A 526 8.94 -3.99 20.14
CA ALA A 526 8.35 -4.99 19.26
C ALA A 526 6.98 -4.56 18.71
N GLY A 527 6.25 -3.69 19.41
CA GLY A 527 5.03 -3.05 18.90
C GLY A 527 5.27 -2.11 17.70
N GLU A 528 6.47 -1.55 17.56
CA GLU A 528 6.88 -0.72 16.42
C GLU A 528 7.37 -1.55 15.22
N ILE A 529 7.53 -2.86 15.38
CA ILE A 529 8.03 -3.79 14.34
C ILE A 529 6.91 -4.26 13.39
N LEU A 530 5.66 -4.24 13.86
CA LEU A 530 4.44 -4.56 13.11
C LEU A 530 3.89 -3.33 12.39
#